data_AF-A0A1J8Q7D3-F1
#
_entry.id   AF-A0A1J8Q7D3-F1
#
_cell.length_a   1.000
_cell.length_b   1.000
_cell.length_c   1.000
_cell.angle_alpha   90.00
_cell.angle_beta   90.00
_cell.angle_gamma   90.00
#
_symmetry.space_group_name_H-M   'P 1'
#
loop_
_entity.id
_entity.type
_entity.pdbx_description
1 polymer ?
#
loop_
_entity_poly.entity_id
_entity_poly.type
_entity_poly.pdbx_seq_one_letter_code
_entity_poly.pdbx_strand_id
1 'polypeptide(L)'
;MFPFASLLTTLLLALSITASPVEVRNSPITLPIARKLNLQDGTINLLQHDQDRAAALKDPDTSSLVRRAGSVPVINEVVSYIAQVSVGSPATTYNLIVDTGSSNTWVGAGTKYVKTSTSQSTGQAVSVSYGSGSFSGTEYTDTVTLGSGLTITKQSIGVASRSTGFSGVDGILGIGPLDLTEGTLTNAPTTTIPTVTQNLYTQGIVSAVVVGVSFEPTTSQKVTNGELTFGGTDSTKYTGTIAYV
;
A
#
# COMPACT_ATOMS: atom_id res chain seq x y z
N MET A 1 -24.44 70.26 -2.15
CA MET A 1 -24.94 69.53 -0.97
C MET A 1 -23.74 68.88 -0.29
N PHE A 2 -23.30 69.45 0.84
CA PHE A 2 -22.46 68.82 1.88
C PHE A 2 -23.40 67.99 2.82
N PRO A 3 -22.96 67.14 3.80
CA PRO A 3 -21.66 67.30 4.47
C PRO A 3 -20.98 66.10 5.23
N PHE A 4 -19.84 66.44 5.88
CA PHE A 4 -19.22 66.00 7.18
C PHE A 4 -19.00 64.48 7.48
N ALA A 5 -17.78 63.94 7.71
CA ALA A 5 -16.73 64.19 8.72
C ALA A 5 -17.06 63.77 10.18
N SER A 6 -16.38 62.72 10.69
CA SER A 6 -15.88 62.52 12.09
C SER A 6 -15.16 61.16 12.16
N LEU A 7 -13.88 60.96 12.53
CA LEU A 7 -12.99 61.43 13.61
C LEU A 7 -13.05 60.53 14.88
N LEU A 8 -11.85 60.09 15.34
CA LEU A 8 -11.45 59.62 16.69
C LEU A 8 -11.99 58.24 17.14
N THR A 9 -11.33 57.36 17.92
CA THR A 9 -9.96 57.08 18.42
C THR A 9 -10.11 55.90 19.40
N THR A 10 -9.00 55.20 19.68
CA THR A 10 -8.68 54.49 20.95
C THR A 10 -9.54 53.30 21.39
N LEU A 11 -8.98 52.10 21.33
CA LEU A 11 -8.79 51.31 22.56
C LEU A 11 -7.57 50.39 22.43
N LEU A 12 -6.55 50.70 23.23
CA LEU A 12 -5.45 49.82 23.57
C LEU A 12 -6.00 48.51 24.14
N LEU A 13 -5.50 47.37 23.65
CA LEU A 13 -5.34 46.21 24.52
C LEU A 13 -3.94 45.64 24.32
N ALA A 14 -3.05 46.10 25.20
CA ALA A 14 -1.76 45.51 25.43
C ALA A 14 -1.96 44.11 26.04
N LEU A 15 -1.50 43.08 25.33
CA LEU A 15 -1.08 41.82 25.93
C LEU A 15 0.38 41.63 25.58
N SER A 16 1.22 42.12 26.49
CA SER A 16 2.63 41.80 26.59
C SER A 16 2.77 40.29 26.83
N ILE A 17 3.06 39.52 25.77
CA ILE A 17 3.57 38.16 25.94
C ILE A 17 5.06 38.30 26.27
N THR A 18 5.40 38.12 27.54
CA THR A 18 6.79 37.99 27.96
C THR A 18 7.31 36.65 27.46
N ALA A 19 7.95 36.64 26.29
CA ALA A 19 8.76 35.50 25.87
C ALA A 19 10.12 35.62 26.58
N SER A 20 10.35 34.80 27.60
CA SER A 20 11.68 34.64 28.17
C SER A 20 12.60 34.09 27.07
N PRO A 21 13.78 34.67 26.81
CA PRO A 21 14.69 34.14 25.81
C PRO A 21 15.17 32.75 26.24
N VAL A 22 15.13 31.80 25.32
CA VAL A 22 15.69 30.47 25.53
C VAL A 22 17.21 30.62 25.62
N GLU A 23 17.75 30.40 26.81
CA GLU A 23 19.19 30.32 27.05
C GLU A 23 19.76 29.08 26.33
N VAL A 24 20.35 29.28 25.15
CA VAL A 24 21.10 28.24 24.45
C VAL A 24 22.48 28.13 25.10
N ARG A 25 22.61 27.23 26.08
CA ARG A 25 23.92 26.83 26.61
C ARG A 25 24.63 25.96 25.58
N ASN A 26 25.49 26.56 24.77
CA ASN A 26 26.47 25.84 23.97
C ASN A 26 27.53 25.24 24.92
N SER A 27 27.49 23.93 25.11
CA SER A 27 28.50 23.21 25.88
C SER A 27 29.77 23.05 25.02
N PRO A 28 30.98 23.42 25.49
CA PRO A 28 32.19 23.47 24.66
C PRO A 28 32.86 22.10 24.46
N ILE A 29 32.17 20.99 24.75
CA ILE A 29 32.80 19.67 24.81
C ILE A 29 32.16 18.73 23.79
N THR A 30 32.94 18.43 22.75
CA THR A 30 32.66 17.35 21.81
C THR A 30 33.35 16.09 22.32
N LEU A 31 32.59 15.03 22.62
CA LEU A 31 33.14 13.72 23.00
C LEU A 31 32.91 12.70 21.88
N PRO A 32 33.95 11.91 21.52
CA PRO A 32 33.88 11.01 20.39
C PRO A 32 33.02 9.78 20.70
N ILE A 33 32.28 9.31 19.70
CA ILE A 33 31.51 8.08 19.78
C ILE A 33 32.33 6.92 19.21
N ALA A 34 32.51 5.86 20.02
CA ALA A 34 32.43 4.46 19.59
C ALA A 34 32.64 3.49 20.78
N ARG A 35 32.12 2.25 20.84
CA ARG A 35 30.87 1.58 20.36
C ARG A 35 30.89 0.13 20.94
N LYS A 36 29.73 -0.35 21.44
CA LYS A 36 29.29 -1.78 21.61
C LYS A 36 29.92 -2.61 22.75
N LEU A 37 29.18 -3.49 23.44
CA LEU A 37 28.06 -4.39 23.04
C LEU A 37 26.78 -4.25 23.90
N ASN A 38 25.62 -4.45 23.25
CA ASN A 38 24.26 -4.23 23.78
C ASN A 38 23.72 -5.43 24.57
N LEU A 39 23.82 -5.37 25.89
CA LEU A 39 22.94 -6.07 26.83
C LEU A 39 22.85 -5.16 28.05
N GLN A 40 21.63 -4.81 28.49
CA GLN A 40 21.23 -4.61 29.90
C GLN A 40 20.13 -3.54 30.06
N ASP A 41 18.95 -4.07 30.37
CA ASP A 41 18.00 -3.62 31.40
C ASP A 41 17.13 -2.38 31.21
N GLY A 42 15.83 -2.67 31.03
CA GLY A 42 14.72 -1.70 31.09
C GLY A 42 13.37 -2.35 30.77
N THR A 43 13.08 -3.48 31.42
CA THR A 43 11.87 -4.32 31.28
C THR A 43 11.51 -4.77 29.86
N ILE A 44 12.26 -5.75 29.32
CA ILE A 44 11.61 -6.70 28.42
C ILE A 44 10.75 -7.57 29.33
N ASN A 45 9.47 -7.25 29.40
CA ASN A 45 8.53 -7.95 30.26
C ASN A 45 8.24 -9.33 29.64
N LEU A 46 9.26 -10.19 29.59
CA LEU A 46 9.23 -11.51 28.95
C LEU A 46 8.14 -12.37 29.59
N LEU A 47 7.88 -12.18 30.88
CA LEU A 47 6.77 -12.81 31.57
C LEU A 47 5.42 -12.31 31.06
N GLN A 48 5.23 -10.99 30.88
CA GLN A 48 4.02 -10.46 30.25
C GLN A 48 3.89 -10.93 28.80
N HIS A 49 4.97 -10.92 28.03
CA HIS A 49 4.99 -11.37 26.64
C HIS A 49 4.69 -12.87 26.53
N ASP A 50 5.16 -13.69 27.47
CA ASP A 50 4.83 -15.12 27.56
C ASP A 50 3.44 -15.37 28.13
N GLN A 51 2.93 -14.51 29.01
CA GLN A 51 1.54 -14.54 29.50
C GLN A 51 0.55 -14.13 28.41
N ASP A 52 0.86 -13.13 27.59
CA ASP A 52 0.08 -12.70 26.43
C ASP A 52 0.09 -13.79 25.36
N ARG A 53 1.26 -14.38 25.10
CA ARG A 53 1.40 -15.54 24.20
C ARG A 53 0.65 -16.77 24.72
N ALA A 54 0.67 -17.02 26.03
CA ALA A 54 -0.07 -18.12 26.65
C ALA A 54 -1.59 -17.86 26.70
N ALA A 55 -2.03 -16.60 26.84
CA ALA A 55 -3.44 -16.20 26.75
C ALA A 55 -3.95 -16.39 25.31
N ALA A 56 -3.16 -15.99 24.31
CA ALA A 56 -3.45 -16.26 22.90
C ALA A 56 -3.50 -17.77 22.56
N LEU A 57 -2.80 -18.61 23.34
CA LEU A 57 -2.78 -20.06 23.18
C LEU A 57 -3.82 -20.80 24.07
N LYS A 58 -4.39 -20.13 25.08
CA LYS A 58 -5.36 -20.71 26.03
C LYS A 58 -6.80 -20.33 25.76
N ASP A 59 -7.08 -19.50 24.74
CA ASP A 59 -8.46 -19.26 24.29
C ASP A 59 -8.99 -20.54 23.61
N PRO A 60 -9.82 -21.35 24.29
CA PRO A 60 -10.25 -22.63 23.79
C PRO A 60 -11.53 -22.40 22.98
N ASP A 61 -11.35 -22.29 21.66
CA ASP A 61 -12.35 -22.51 20.63
C ASP A 61 -13.76 -21.94 20.91
N THR A 62 -13.91 -20.66 20.59
CA THR A 62 -15.14 -20.19 19.96
C THR A 62 -14.81 -19.72 18.55
N SER A 63 -14.53 -20.64 17.62
CA SER A 63 -14.72 -20.49 16.15
C SER A 63 -14.86 -19.07 15.60
N SER A 64 -13.86 -18.24 15.86
CA SER A 64 -13.93 -16.83 15.52
C SER A 64 -13.22 -16.70 14.17
N LEU A 65 -14.05 -16.48 13.14
CA LEU A 65 -13.64 -15.93 11.86
C LEU A 65 -13.14 -14.48 12.04
N VAL A 66 -12.32 -14.23 13.06
CA VAL A 66 -11.74 -12.94 13.43
C VAL A 66 -10.78 -12.55 12.33
N ARG A 67 -11.33 -11.76 11.40
CA ARG A 67 -10.70 -10.94 10.36
C ARG A 67 -9.39 -11.52 9.81
N ARG A 68 -9.52 -12.40 8.83
CA ARG A 68 -8.44 -12.66 7.86
C ARG A 68 -8.30 -11.42 6.98
N ALA A 69 -7.73 -10.35 7.52
CA ALA A 69 -7.34 -9.17 6.78
C ALA A 69 -5.81 -9.04 6.84
N GLY A 70 -5.19 -8.68 5.72
CA GLY A 70 -3.74 -8.49 5.65
C GLY A 70 -3.41 -7.11 5.08
N SER A 71 -2.53 -6.39 5.77
CA SER A 71 -2.08 -5.07 5.36
C SER A 71 -0.71 -5.12 4.67
N VAL A 72 -0.54 -4.28 3.65
CA VAL A 72 0.72 -4.11 2.93
C VAL A 72 1.06 -2.63 2.84
N PRO A 73 2.29 -2.22 3.19
CA PRO A 73 2.71 -0.83 3.07
C PRO A 73 2.87 -0.47 1.59
N VAL A 74 2.53 0.78 1.25
CA VAL A 74 2.73 1.32 -0.11
C VAL A 74 3.49 2.64 -0.06
N ILE A 75 4.23 2.88 -1.14
CA ILE A 75 5.19 3.97 -1.25
C ILE A 75 4.54 5.11 -2.04
N ASN A 76 4.47 6.30 -1.44
CA ASN A 76 4.06 7.53 -2.09
C ASN A 76 5.22 8.07 -2.94
N GLU A 77 5.00 8.20 -4.25
CA GLU A 77 5.93 8.81 -5.22
C GLU A 77 5.36 10.12 -5.78
N VAL A 78 4.60 10.85 -4.97
CA VAL A 78 3.92 12.13 -5.26
C VAL A 78 2.74 11.99 -6.21
N VAL A 79 2.94 11.42 -7.39
CA VAL A 79 1.92 11.29 -8.44
C VAL A 79 1.24 9.91 -8.45
N SER A 80 1.77 8.96 -7.68
CA SER A 80 1.25 7.60 -7.57
C SER A 80 1.64 6.96 -6.24
N TYR A 81 0.88 5.95 -5.85
CA TYR A 81 1.26 5.00 -4.81
C TYR A 81 1.71 3.69 -5.45
N ILE A 82 2.81 3.13 -4.95
CA ILE A 82 3.44 1.92 -5.46
C ILE A 82 3.40 0.82 -4.39
N ALA A 83 2.98 -0.38 -4.78
CA ALA A 83 3.07 -1.60 -3.99
C ALA A 83 4.26 -2.44 -4.45
N GLN A 84 4.97 -3.05 -3.50
CA GLN A 84 5.98 -4.06 -3.81
C GLN A 84 5.31 -5.43 -3.91
N VAL A 85 5.34 -6.02 -5.10
CA VAL A 85 4.68 -7.28 -5.41
C VAL A 85 5.70 -8.31 -5.86
N SER A 86 5.79 -9.42 -5.15
CA SER A 86 6.71 -10.51 -5.46
C SER A 86 6.02 -11.55 -6.34
N VAL A 87 6.66 -11.95 -7.44
CA VAL A 87 6.13 -12.91 -8.42
C VAL A 87 7.11 -14.06 -8.61
N GLY A 88 6.60 -15.29 -8.64
CA GLY A 88 7.38 -16.50 -8.90
C GLY A 88 7.92 -17.19 -7.65
N SER A 89 8.58 -18.33 -7.86
CA SER A 89 9.32 -19.08 -6.84
C SER A 89 10.60 -19.69 -7.45
N PRO A 90 11.80 -19.16 -7.15
CA PRO A 90 12.10 -18.06 -6.21
C PRO A 90 11.54 -16.71 -6.70
N ALA A 91 11.07 -15.88 -5.77
CA ALA A 91 10.32 -14.69 -6.12
C ALA A 91 11.22 -13.53 -6.59
N THR A 92 10.73 -12.78 -7.59
CA THR A 92 11.27 -11.48 -8.01
C THR A 92 10.27 -10.39 -7.62
N THR A 93 10.75 -9.29 -7.01
CA THR A 93 9.89 -8.18 -6.56
C THR A 93 9.79 -7.08 -7.61
N TYR A 94 8.56 -6.61 -7.84
CA TYR A 94 8.21 -5.57 -8.80
C TYR A 94 7.50 -4.41 -8.07
N ASN A 95 7.79 -3.18 -8.48
CA ASN A 95 7.17 -1.95 -8.01
C ASN A 95 5.98 -1.60 -8.90
N LEU A 96 4.77 -1.89 -8.44
CA LEU A 96 3.54 -1.76 -9.23
C LEU A 96 2.69 -0.59 -8.75
N ILE A 97 2.16 0.19 -9.69
CA ILE A 97 1.19 1.26 -9.37
C ILE A 97 -0.07 0.62 -8.77
N VAL A 98 -0.52 1.14 -7.64
CA VAL A 98 -1.83 0.80 -7.07
C VAL A 98 -2.90 1.49 -7.90
N ASP A 99 -3.74 0.72 -8.59
CA ASP A 99 -4.76 1.26 -9.49
C ASP A 99 -6.13 0.65 -9.20
N THR A 100 -7.05 1.48 -8.71
CA THR A 100 -8.48 1.14 -8.53
C THR A 100 -9.31 1.39 -9.78
N GLY A 101 -8.76 2.13 -10.76
CA GLY A 101 -9.40 2.44 -12.04
C GLY A 101 -9.22 1.36 -13.10
N SER A 102 -8.43 0.33 -12.81
CA SER A 102 -8.25 -0.86 -13.67
C SER A 102 -8.11 -2.13 -12.84
N SER A 103 -8.17 -3.28 -13.52
CA SER A 103 -8.30 -4.59 -12.85
C SER A 103 -7.30 -5.64 -13.31
N ASN A 104 -6.54 -5.38 -14.37
CA ASN A 104 -5.44 -6.26 -14.79
C ASN A 104 -4.19 -5.95 -13.98
N THR A 105 -3.68 -6.94 -13.25
CA THR A 105 -2.33 -6.88 -12.67
C THR A 105 -1.32 -7.31 -13.72
N TRP A 106 -0.27 -6.53 -13.94
CA TRP A 106 0.74 -6.82 -14.95
C TRP A 106 2.12 -6.27 -14.58
N VAL A 107 3.15 -6.89 -15.15
CA VAL A 107 4.58 -6.57 -14.94
C VAL A 107 5.30 -6.41 -16.28
N GLY A 108 6.52 -5.86 -16.27
CA GLY A 108 7.42 -5.87 -17.43
C GLY A 108 7.70 -4.52 -18.09
N ALA A 109 7.16 -3.42 -17.54
CA ALA A 109 7.43 -2.07 -18.05
C ALA A 109 8.90 -1.67 -17.85
N GLY A 110 9.34 -1.56 -16.59
CA GLY A 110 10.74 -1.40 -16.21
C GLY A 110 11.46 -2.74 -16.12
N THR A 111 11.37 -3.38 -14.96
CA THR A 111 11.98 -4.68 -14.68
C THR A 111 11.28 -5.78 -15.46
N LYS A 112 12.05 -6.60 -16.17
CA LYS A 112 11.52 -7.71 -16.96
C LYS A 112 11.02 -8.85 -16.08
N TYR A 113 9.99 -9.53 -16.57
CA TYR A 113 9.44 -10.70 -15.92
C TYR A 113 10.47 -11.85 -15.89
N VAL A 114 10.70 -12.43 -14.72
CA VAL A 114 11.58 -13.59 -14.52
C VAL A 114 10.71 -14.84 -14.40
N LYS A 115 10.81 -15.73 -15.39
CA LYS A 115 10.10 -17.02 -15.36
C LYS A 115 10.73 -17.95 -14.33
N THR A 116 9.90 -18.57 -13.52
CA THR A 116 10.27 -19.52 -12.46
C THR A 116 9.48 -20.82 -12.62
N SER A 117 9.61 -21.76 -11.68
CA SER A 117 8.89 -23.04 -11.74
C SER A 117 7.38 -22.91 -11.57
N THR A 118 6.91 -21.81 -10.98
CA THR A 118 5.47 -21.53 -10.79
C THR A 118 4.85 -20.78 -11.96
N SER A 119 5.66 -20.27 -12.90
CA SER A 119 5.21 -19.55 -14.07
C SER A 119 4.60 -20.49 -15.12
N GLN A 120 3.35 -20.23 -15.50
CA GLN A 120 2.68 -20.92 -16.61
C GLN A 120 2.12 -19.92 -17.61
N SER A 121 2.52 -20.04 -18.88
CA SER A 121 1.92 -19.24 -19.95
C SER A 121 0.51 -19.75 -20.21
N THR A 122 -0.46 -18.84 -20.33
CA THR A 122 -1.83 -19.20 -20.75
C THR A 122 -1.95 -19.32 -22.27
N GLY A 123 -0.96 -18.84 -23.02
CA GLY A 123 -1.01 -18.71 -24.48
C GLY A 123 -1.87 -17.52 -24.97
N GLN A 124 -2.52 -16.78 -24.07
CA GLN A 124 -3.35 -15.64 -24.44
C GLN A 124 -2.54 -14.36 -24.58
N ALA A 125 -2.87 -13.56 -25.60
CA ALA A 125 -2.42 -12.18 -25.68
C ALA A 125 -3.33 -11.29 -24.84
N VAL A 126 -2.74 -10.31 -24.16
CA VAL A 126 -3.45 -9.35 -23.31
C VAL A 126 -3.06 -7.93 -23.73
N SER A 127 -4.03 -7.01 -23.71
CA SER A 127 -3.79 -5.60 -24.01
C SER A 127 -4.76 -4.72 -23.23
N VAL A 128 -4.25 -3.62 -22.69
CA VAL A 128 -5.05 -2.62 -21.96
C VAL A 128 -4.61 -1.22 -22.37
N SER A 129 -5.59 -0.34 -22.60
CA SER A 129 -5.38 1.08 -22.86
C SER A 129 -5.90 1.90 -21.69
N TYR A 130 -5.06 2.78 -21.16
CA TYR A 130 -5.36 3.70 -20.08
C TYR A 130 -5.41 5.13 -20.64
N GLY A 131 -5.94 6.08 -19.86
CA GLY A 131 -5.96 7.49 -20.27
C GLY A 131 -4.57 8.07 -20.53
N SER A 132 -3.56 7.63 -19.78
CA SER A 132 -2.18 8.15 -19.83
C SER A 132 -1.15 7.16 -20.37
N GLY A 133 -1.57 5.98 -20.83
CA GLY A 133 -0.63 4.92 -21.21
C GLY A 133 -1.29 3.67 -21.77
N SER A 134 -0.49 2.66 -22.07
CA SER A 134 -0.98 1.37 -22.53
C SER A 134 0.02 0.27 -22.26
N PHE A 135 -0.44 -0.97 -22.23
CA PHE A 135 0.45 -2.13 -22.33
C PHE A 135 -0.17 -3.21 -23.21
N SER A 136 0.70 -4.01 -23.82
CA SER A 136 0.32 -5.24 -24.52
C SER A 136 1.36 -6.31 -24.26
N GLY A 137 0.94 -7.57 -24.23
CA GLY A 137 1.84 -8.67 -23.89
C GLY A 137 1.17 -10.03 -23.92
N THR A 138 1.64 -10.92 -23.06
CA THR A 138 1.14 -12.28 -22.92
C THR A 138 0.67 -12.51 -21.49
N GLU A 139 -0.46 -13.19 -21.34
CA GLU A 139 -1.04 -13.52 -20.05
C GLU A 139 -0.40 -14.80 -19.49
N TYR A 140 0.01 -14.75 -18.22
CA TYR A 140 0.57 -15.86 -17.47
C TYR A 140 -0.27 -16.11 -16.21
N THR A 141 -0.16 -17.29 -15.63
CA THR A 141 -0.47 -17.52 -14.23
C THR A 141 0.82 -17.76 -13.46
N ASP A 142 0.97 -17.18 -12.28
CA ASP A 142 2.10 -17.42 -11.39
C ASP A 142 1.71 -17.27 -9.91
N THR A 143 2.60 -17.60 -9.00
CA THR A 143 2.50 -17.27 -7.58
C THR A 143 2.78 -15.78 -7.39
N VAL A 144 1.85 -15.06 -6.75
CA VAL A 144 1.96 -13.64 -6.45
C VAL A 144 1.87 -13.44 -4.94
N THR A 145 2.81 -12.68 -4.36
CA THR A 145 2.83 -12.34 -2.94
C THR A 145 2.83 -10.82 -2.78
N LEU A 146 1.82 -10.28 -2.09
CA LEU A 146 1.67 -8.84 -1.85
C LEU A 146 2.34 -8.39 -0.54
N GLY A 147 2.56 -9.33 0.37
CA GLY A 147 3.15 -9.11 1.69
C GLY A 147 3.10 -10.38 2.52
N SER A 148 3.49 -10.31 3.78
CA SER A 148 3.47 -11.47 4.68
C SER A 148 2.05 -12.03 4.80
N GLY A 149 1.88 -13.32 4.52
CA GLY A 149 0.58 -14.00 4.62
C GLY A 149 -0.39 -13.75 3.46
N LEU A 150 -0.02 -12.96 2.45
CA LEU A 150 -0.86 -12.68 1.28
C LEU A 150 -0.24 -13.26 0.01
N THR A 151 -0.20 -14.59 -0.07
CA THR A 151 0.36 -15.33 -1.21
C THR A 151 -0.74 -16.05 -1.98
N ILE A 152 -0.95 -15.63 -3.22
CA ILE A 152 -1.93 -16.18 -4.16
C ILE A 152 -1.21 -17.16 -5.08
N THR A 153 -1.70 -18.39 -5.17
CA THR A 153 -1.21 -19.34 -6.18
C THR A 153 -1.99 -19.19 -7.49
N LYS A 154 -1.32 -19.33 -8.63
CA LYS A 154 -1.92 -19.24 -9.98
C LYS A 154 -2.70 -17.94 -10.22
N GLN A 155 -2.23 -16.81 -9.67
CA GLN A 155 -2.75 -15.49 -10.02
C GLN A 155 -2.45 -15.21 -11.49
N SER A 156 -3.48 -14.81 -12.24
CA SER A 156 -3.31 -14.32 -13.61
C SER A 156 -2.59 -12.97 -13.60
N ILE A 157 -1.55 -12.83 -14.42
CA ILE A 157 -0.78 -11.61 -14.60
C ILE A 157 -0.48 -11.37 -16.08
N GLY A 158 -0.58 -10.11 -16.50
CA GLY A 158 -0.07 -9.68 -17.79
C GLY A 158 1.46 -9.54 -17.76
N VAL A 159 2.14 -9.99 -18.80
CA VAL A 159 3.59 -9.78 -18.97
C VAL A 159 3.80 -8.93 -20.22
N ALA A 160 4.15 -7.67 -20.01
CA ALA A 160 4.28 -6.68 -21.07
C ALA A 160 5.45 -6.99 -22.01
N SER A 161 5.14 -7.07 -23.31
CA SER A 161 6.15 -6.99 -24.39
C SER A 161 6.33 -5.54 -24.85
N ARG A 162 5.29 -4.71 -24.69
CA ARG A 162 5.29 -3.27 -24.98
C ARG A 162 4.50 -2.54 -23.90
N SER A 163 4.98 -1.37 -23.50
CA SER A 163 4.25 -0.45 -22.63
C SER A 163 4.62 1.00 -22.91
N THR A 164 3.70 1.92 -22.64
CA THR A 164 3.88 3.38 -22.76
C THR A 164 3.24 4.07 -21.55
N GLY A 165 3.87 5.13 -21.02
CA GLY A 165 3.34 5.88 -19.87
C GLY A 165 3.75 5.34 -18.49
N PHE A 166 4.65 4.34 -18.42
CA PHE A 166 5.03 3.64 -17.18
C PHE A 166 6.51 3.80 -16.83
N SER A 167 7.10 4.97 -17.10
CA SER A 167 8.49 5.23 -16.74
C SER A 167 8.66 5.26 -15.22
N GLY A 168 9.66 4.54 -14.70
CA GLY A 168 9.98 4.50 -13.26
C GLY A 168 9.26 3.42 -12.46
N VAL A 169 8.32 2.69 -13.07
CA VAL A 169 7.55 1.61 -12.43
C VAL A 169 7.64 0.32 -13.25
N ASP A 170 7.28 -0.80 -12.64
CA ASP A 170 7.36 -2.12 -13.26
C ASP A 170 6.04 -2.58 -13.90
N GLY A 171 4.93 -1.93 -13.55
CA GLY A 171 3.59 -2.23 -14.08
C GLY A 171 2.48 -1.71 -13.16
N ILE A 172 1.35 -2.41 -13.13
CA ILE A 172 0.16 -2.06 -12.34
C ILE A 172 -0.29 -3.24 -11.49
N LEU A 173 -0.71 -2.96 -10.26
CA LEU A 173 -1.51 -3.80 -9.39
C LEU A 173 -2.98 -3.37 -9.54
N GLY A 174 -3.73 -4.09 -10.37
CA GLY A 174 -5.14 -3.79 -10.64
C GLY A 174 -6.02 -4.30 -9.50
N ILE A 175 -6.69 -3.38 -8.81
CA ILE A 175 -7.60 -3.67 -7.68
C ILE A 175 -9.01 -3.12 -7.90
N GLY A 176 -9.33 -2.74 -9.13
CA GLY A 176 -10.67 -2.35 -9.54
C GLY A 176 -11.66 -3.53 -9.66
N PRO A 177 -12.90 -3.23 -10.10
CA PRO A 177 -13.95 -4.23 -10.32
C PRO A 177 -13.58 -5.29 -11.37
N LEU A 178 -13.99 -6.55 -11.14
CA LEU A 178 -13.63 -7.70 -12.00
C LEU A 178 -14.01 -7.51 -13.48
N ASP A 179 -15.15 -6.87 -13.74
CA ASP A 179 -15.70 -6.68 -15.09
C ASP A 179 -14.79 -5.85 -16.00
N LEU A 180 -13.96 -4.95 -15.46
CA LEU A 180 -12.98 -4.19 -16.24
C LEU A 180 -11.89 -5.06 -16.90
N THR A 181 -11.77 -6.33 -16.53
CA THR A 181 -10.87 -7.28 -17.19
C THR A 181 -11.47 -7.91 -18.44
N GLU A 182 -12.79 -7.85 -18.61
CA GLU A 182 -13.45 -8.33 -19.83
C GLU A 182 -12.96 -7.51 -21.03
N GLY A 183 -12.79 -8.17 -22.18
CA GLY A 183 -12.27 -7.55 -23.40
C GLY A 183 -10.76 -7.38 -23.46
N THR A 184 -10.03 -7.67 -22.37
CA THR A 184 -8.57 -7.45 -22.34
C THR A 184 -7.75 -8.59 -22.94
N LEU A 185 -8.32 -9.80 -23.03
CA LEU A 185 -7.72 -10.95 -23.72
C LEU A 185 -8.12 -10.98 -25.19
N THR A 186 -7.15 -10.91 -26.10
CA THR A 186 -7.40 -10.81 -27.55
C THR A 186 -8.21 -11.98 -28.10
N ASN A 187 -7.91 -13.21 -27.69
CA ASN A 187 -8.57 -14.41 -28.22
C ASN A 187 -9.73 -14.90 -27.33
N ALA A 188 -10.05 -14.18 -26.26
CA ALA A 188 -11.11 -14.54 -25.32
C ALA A 188 -11.79 -13.27 -24.75
N PRO A 189 -12.41 -12.44 -25.61
CA PRO A 189 -12.83 -11.09 -25.24
C PRO A 189 -14.00 -11.04 -24.25
N THR A 190 -14.74 -12.13 -24.05
CA THR A 190 -15.83 -12.20 -23.05
C THR A 190 -15.38 -12.82 -21.72
N THR A 191 -14.09 -13.14 -21.58
CA THR A 191 -13.55 -13.79 -20.40
C THR A 191 -13.06 -12.73 -19.41
N THR A 192 -13.56 -12.80 -18.18
CA THR A 192 -13.02 -12.05 -17.04
C THR A 192 -11.81 -12.74 -16.44
N ILE A 193 -10.88 -11.95 -15.89
CA ILE A 193 -9.66 -12.41 -15.21
C ILE A 193 -9.80 -12.09 -13.71
N PRO A 194 -9.88 -13.10 -12.82
CA PRO A 194 -9.96 -12.85 -11.37
C PRO A 194 -8.82 -11.97 -10.84
N THR A 195 -9.19 -10.88 -10.17
CA THR A 195 -8.26 -9.92 -9.57
C THR A 195 -7.53 -10.53 -8.37
N VAL A 196 -6.48 -9.85 -7.89
CA VAL A 196 -5.75 -10.27 -6.68
C VAL A 196 -6.68 -10.37 -5.46
N THR A 197 -7.59 -9.42 -5.29
CA THR A 197 -8.55 -9.40 -4.17
C THR A 197 -9.51 -10.56 -4.26
N GLN A 198 -10.00 -10.86 -5.47
CA GLN A 198 -10.89 -12.00 -5.70
C GLN A 198 -10.18 -13.32 -5.37
N ASN A 199 -8.93 -13.50 -5.83
CA ASN A 199 -8.20 -14.73 -5.57
C ASN A 199 -7.75 -14.88 -4.11
N LEU A 200 -7.43 -13.79 -3.40
CA LEU A 200 -7.20 -13.84 -1.96
C LEU A 200 -8.43 -14.37 -1.23
N TYR A 201 -9.62 -13.92 -1.62
CA TYR A 201 -10.88 -14.37 -1.02
C TYR A 201 -11.20 -15.83 -1.38
N THR A 202 -11.11 -16.20 -2.67
CA THR A 202 -11.45 -17.56 -3.12
C THR A 202 -10.48 -18.62 -2.60
N GLN A 203 -9.21 -18.26 -2.36
CA GLN A 203 -8.23 -19.13 -1.71
C GLN A 203 -8.33 -19.12 -0.17
N GLY A 204 -9.32 -18.41 0.38
CA GLY A 204 -9.57 -18.33 1.83
C GLY A 204 -8.49 -17.58 2.60
N ILE A 205 -7.61 -16.83 1.93
CA ILE A 205 -6.53 -16.05 2.54
C ILE A 205 -7.11 -14.84 3.26
N VAL A 206 -8.16 -14.23 2.69
CA VAL A 206 -8.91 -13.15 3.31
C VAL A 206 -10.40 -13.47 3.46
N SER A 207 -11.07 -12.80 4.40
CA SER A 207 -12.48 -13.08 4.73
C SER A 207 -13.51 -12.37 3.87
N ALA A 208 -13.11 -11.38 3.07
CA ALA A 208 -14.01 -10.60 2.22
C ALA A 208 -13.31 -10.06 0.97
N VAL A 209 -14.06 -9.85 -0.11
CA VAL A 209 -13.60 -9.15 -1.32
C VAL A 209 -13.67 -7.64 -1.08
N VAL A 210 -12.84 -7.13 -0.17
CA VAL A 210 -12.77 -5.73 0.23
C VAL A 210 -11.31 -5.31 0.29
N VAL A 211 -10.99 -4.09 -0.17
CA VAL A 211 -9.68 -3.47 0.00
C VAL A 211 -9.86 -2.13 0.69
N GLY A 212 -9.31 -1.97 1.88
CA GLY A 212 -9.13 -0.68 2.53
C GLY A 212 -7.89 0.02 1.98
N VAL A 213 -7.99 1.32 1.71
CA VAL A 213 -6.88 2.12 1.17
C VAL A 213 -6.65 3.34 2.07
N SER A 214 -5.44 3.45 2.61
CA SER A 214 -5.00 4.60 3.40
C SER A 214 -3.83 5.28 2.71
N PHE A 215 -4.01 6.51 2.26
CA PHE A 215 -2.95 7.36 1.71
C PHE A 215 -2.79 8.61 2.59
N GLU A 216 -1.56 9.07 2.72
CA GLU A 216 -1.18 10.20 3.57
C GLU A 216 -0.47 11.30 2.76
N PRO A 217 -0.72 12.59 3.05
CA PRO A 217 0.02 13.69 2.43
C PRO A 217 1.53 13.54 2.58
N THR A 218 2.28 14.06 1.60
CA THR A 218 3.74 14.01 1.62
C THR A 218 4.35 15.36 1.29
N THR A 219 5.50 15.66 1.90
CA THR A 219 6.43 16.73 1.51
C THR A 219 7.76 16.17 0.98
N SER A 220 7.85 14.86 0.82
CA SER A 220 9.02 14.13 0.32
C SER A 220 8.73 13.56 -1.06
N GLN A 221 9.75 13.49 -1.93
CA GLN A 221 9.61 12.91 -3.27
C GLN A 221 9.32 11.40 -3.25
N LYS A 222 9.67 10.72 -2.17
CA LYS A 222 9.42 9.29 -1.97
C LYS A 222 9.32 8.98 -0.47
N VAL A 223 8.22 8.39 -0.03
CA VAL A 223 8.03 7.99 1.37
C VAL A 223 7.06 6.81 1.49
N THR A 224 7.35 5.85 2.37
CA THR A 224 6.42 4.77 2.70
C THR A 224 5.46 5.27 3.79
N ASN A 225 4.31 5.78 3.38
CA ASN A 225 3.29 6.34 4.28
C ASN A 225 1.85 5.91 3.95
N GLY A 226 1.67 4.99 3.00
CA GLY A 226 0.35 4.45 2.69
C GLY A 226 0.23 2.98 3.06
N GLU A 227 -1.00 2.49 3.06
CA GLU A 227 -1.32 1.09 3.35
C GLU A 227 -2.51 0.60 2.51
N LEU A 228 -2.43 -0.64 2.04
CA LEU A 228 -3.57 -1.39 1.52
C LEU A 228 -3.91 -2.53 2.48
N THR A 229 -5.17 -2.63 2.88
CA THR A 229 -5.69 -3.69 3.74
C THR A 229 -6.62 -4.59 2.93
N PHE A 230 -6.15 -5.78 2.55
CA PHE A 230 -6.99 -6.77 1.87
C PHE A 230 -7.85 -7.53 2.89
N GLY A 231 -9.13 -7.72 2.61
CA GLY A 231 -10.08 -8.40 3.49
C GLY A 231 -10.82 -7.52 4.48
N GLY A 232 -10.60 -6.20 4.47
CA GLY A 232 -11.24 -5.28 5.41
C GLY A 232 -10.60 -3.89 5.43
N THR A 233 -10.57 -3.28 6.61
CA THR A 233 -10.04 -1.94 6.86
C THR A 233 -9.16 -1.94 8.11
N ASP A 234 -8.15 -1.09 8.16
CA ASP A 234 -7.42 -0.79 9.40
C ASP A 234 -8.04 0.42 10.11
N SER A 235 -8.61 0.19 11.31
CA SER A 235 -9.23 1.24 12.12
C SER A 235 -8.25 2.26 12.69
N THR A 236 -6.94 1.99 12.66
CA THR A 236 -5.93 2.98 13.04
C THR A 236 -5.72 4.06 11.97
N LYS A 237 -6.22 3.83 10.75
CA LYS A 237 -6.03 4.70 9.58
C LYS A 237 -7.16 5.70 9.34
N TYR A 238 -8.24 5.61 10.11
CA TYR A 238 -9.36 6.54 9.99
C TYR A 238 -9.92 6.91 11.36
N THR A 239 -10.64 8.02 11.41
CA THR A 239 -11.39 8.45 12.59
C THR A 239 -12.88 8.46 12.26
N GLY A 240 -13.73 8.33 13.28
CA GLY A 240 -15.17 8.25 13.11
C GLY A 240 -15.63 6.95 12.43
N THR A 241 -16.73 7.02 11.69
CA THR A 241 -17.36 5.87 11.02
C THR A 241 -17.25 5.98 9.50
N ILE A 242 -17.11 4.85 8.81
CA ILE A 242 -17.10 4.80 7.35
C ILE A 242 -18.54 4.98 6.84
N ALA A 243 -18.74 5.96 5.96
CA ALA A 243 -19.98 6.13 5.20
C ALA A 243 -19.87 5.37 3.86
N TYR A 244 -20.92 4.62 3.51
CA TYR A 244 -21.03 3.88 2.25
C TYR A 244 -22.00 4.60 1.30
N VAL A 245 -21.72 4.53 0.00
CA VAL A 245 -22.52 5.11 -1.10
C VAL A 245 -22.97 4.05 -2.08
#